data_AF-A0A4Q3WFI1-F1
#
_entry.id   AF-A0A4Q3WFI1-F1
#
_cell.length_a   1.000
_cell.length_b   1.000
_cell.length_c   1.000
_cell.angle_alpha   90.00
_cell.angle_beta   90.00
_cell.angle_gamma   90.00
#
_symmetry.space_group_name_H-M   'P 1'
#
loop_
_entity.id
_entity.type
_entity.pdbx_description
1 polymer ?
#
loop_
_entity_poly.entity_id
_entity_poly.type
_entity_poly.pdbx_seq_one_letter_code
_entity_poly.pdbx_strand_id
1 'polypeptide(L)' 'MARTTPMSKTRNIGIMAHVDAGKTTTSERILYYTGKTHKIGEVHEGAATMDWMAQEQERGITITSAA' A
#
# COMPACT_ATOMS: atom_id res chain seq x y z
N MET A 1 -25.47 1.85 0.62
CA MET A 1 -25.05 2.48 1.89
C MET A 1 -24.76 3.95 1.65
N ALA A 2 -25.25 4.86 2.50
CA ALA A 2 -24.91 6.28 2.42
C ALA A 2 -23.48 6.53 2.95
N ARG A 3 -22.73 7.45 2.33
CA ARG A 3 -21.36 7.78 2.74
C ARG A 3 -21.33 8.34 4.16
N THR A 4 -20.50 7.74 5.02
CA THR A 4 -20.24 8.24 6.39
C THR A 4 -19.22 9.38 6.40
N THR A 5 -18.36 9.48 5.38
CA THR A 5 -17.30 10.50 5.29
C THR A 5 -17.66 11.62 4.31
N PRO A 6 -17.64 12.90 4.76
CA PRO A 6 -17.87 14.06 3.90
C PRO A 6 -16.91 14.11 2.70
N MET A 7 -17.37 14.59 1.55
CA MET A 7 -16.53 14.73 0.35
C MET A 7 -15.30 15.59 0.57
N SER A 8 -15.42 16.66 1.36
CA SER A 8 -14.29 17.54 1.74
C SER A 8 -13.17 16.82 2.52
N LYS A 9 -13.47 15.67 3.13
CA LYS A 9 -12.52 14.86 3.91
C LYS A 9 -12.01 13.63 3.14
N THR A 10 -12.53 13.32 1.96
CA THR A 10 -12.01 12.23 1.12
C THR A 10 -10.76 12.70 0.36
N ARG A 11 -9.77 11.81 0.24
CA ARG A 11 -8.57 12.02 -0.58
C ARG A 11 -8.40 10.83 -1.49
N ASN A 12 -8.46 11.07 -2.80
CA ASN A 12 -8.12 10.07 -3.81
C ASN A 12 -6.66 10.29 -4.17
N ILE A 13 -5.79 9.34 -3.82
CA ILE A 13 -4.35 9.44 -4.04
C ILE A 13 -3.87 8.18 -4.78
N GLY A 14 -2.87 8.36 -5.63
CA GLY A 14 -2.15 7.26 -6.29
C GLY A 14 -0.65 7.44 -6.08
N ILE A 15 0.05 6.36 -5.76
CA ILE A 15 1.49 6.38 -5.52
C ILE A 15 2.17 5.72 -6.73
N MET A 16 2.82 6.55 -7.55
CA MET A 16 3.57 6.13 -8.73
C MET A 16 5.02 6.55 -8.56
N ALA A 17 5.94 5.65 -8.88
CA ALA A 17 7.37 5.91 -8.86
C ALA A 17 8.06 4.95 -9.83
N HIS A 18 9.36 5.16 -10.05
CA HIS A 18 10.20 4.23 -10.81
C HIS A 18 10.29 2.84 -10.13
N VAL A 19 10.76 1.83 -10.85
CA VAL A 19 11.08 0.52 -10.24
C VAL A 19 12.14 0.73 -9.15
N ASP A 20 12.02 0.02 -8.04
CA ASP A 20 12.89 0.13 -6.85
C ASP A 20 12.91 1.50 -6.12
N ALA A 21 12.10 2.48 -6.54
CA ALA A 21 12.02 3.78 -5.88
C ALA A 21 11.14 3.78 -4.59
N GLY A 22 10.77 2.60 -4.08
CA GLY A 22 10.05 2.48 -2.81
C GLY A 22 8.56 2.83 -2.86
N LYS A 23 7.86 2.58 -3.98
CA LYS A 23 6.38 2.74 -4.06
C LYS A 23 5.68 1.99 -2.94
N THR A 24 5.98 0.70 -2.81
CA THR A 24 5.35 -0.22 -1.86
C THR A 24 5.70 0.15 -0.42
N THR A 25 6.96 0.44 -0.14
CA THR A 25 7.42 0.91 1.18
C THR A 25 6.73 2.20 1.62
N THR A 26 6.49 3.12 0.69
CA THR A 26 5.79 4.39 0.97
C THR A 26 4.31 4.15 1.28
N SER A 27 3.65 3.27 0.53
CA SER A 27 2.26 2.88 0.77
C SER A 27 2.08 2.23 2.15
N GLU A 28 2.94 1.28 2.52
CA GLU A 28 2.91 0.61 3.84
C GLU A 28 3.09 1.60 4.99
N ARG A 29 3.99 2.57 4.85
CA ARG A 29 4.18 3.64 5.86
C ARG A 29 2.94 4.51 6.00
N ILE A 30 2.25 4.85 4.92
CA ILE A 30 1.00 5.62 4.99
C ILE A 30 -0.06 4.85 5.77
N LEU A 31 -0.20 3.54 5.53
CA LEU A 31 -1.15 2.70 6.27
C LEU A 31 -0.79 2.58 7.76
N TYR A 32 0.50 2.46 8.08
CA TYR A 32 0.99 2.44 9.46
C TYR A 32 0.71 3.76 10.18
N TYR A 33 1.12 4.90 9.61
CA TYR A 33 0.97 6.21 10.25
C TYR A 33 -0.49 6.67 10.34
N THR A 34 -1.37 6.20 9.45
CA THR A 34 -2.82 6.45 9.57
C THR A 34 -3.52 5.52 10.56
N GLY A 35 -2.79 4.58 11.18
CA GLY A 35 -3.33 3.62 12.14
C GLY A 35 -4.21 2.55 11.51
N LYS A 36 -4.19 2.40 10.18
CA LYS A 36 -4.94 1.37 9.44
C LYS A 36 -4.29 -0.01 9.57
N THR A 37 -2.98 -0.06 9.73
CA THR A 37 -2.20 -1.29 9.91
C THR A 37 -1.29 -1.16 11.14
N HIS A 38 -1.25 -2.18 12.00
CA HIS A 38 -0.50 -2.16 13.27
C HIS A 38 0.92 -2.76 13.18
N LYS A 39 1.35 -3.18 11.99
CA LYS A 39 2.68 -3.73 11.73
C LYS A 39 3.32 -2.95 10.58
N ILE A 40 4.58 -2.54 10.76
CA ILE A 40 5.40 -2.04 9.65
C ILE A 40 5.90 -3.28 8.92
N GLY A 41 5.25 -3.64 7.82
CA GLY A 41 5.76 -4.66 6.91
C GLY A 41 6.85 -4.04 6.03
N GLU A 42 8.07 -4.57 6.08
CA GLU A 42 9.07 -4.26 5.05
C GLU A 42 8.88 -5.22 3.87
N VAL A 43 8.86 -4.64 2.67
CA VAL A 43 8.74 -5.36 1.39
C VAL A 43 9.86 -6.39 1.22
N HIS A 44 11.04 -6.11 1.79
CA HIS A 44 12.20 -6.98 1.75
C HIS A 44 12.07 -8.25 2.62
N GLU A 45 11.17 -8.25 3.60
CA GLU A 45 10.91 -9.42 4.46
C GLU A 45 9.70 -10.24 3.98
N GLY A 46 9.12 -9.91 2.82
CA GLY A 46 7.93 -10.58 2.29
C GLY A 46 6.66 -10.37 3.13
N ALA A 47 6.69 -9.43 4.08
CA ALA A 47 5.61 -9.15 5.02
C ALA A 47 4.75 -7.93 4.60
N ALA A 48 4.96 -7.39 3.40
CA ALA A 48 4.14 -6.30 2.88
C ALA A 48 2.69 -6.76 2.75
N THR A 49 1.78 -6.04 3.40
CA THR A 49 0.35 -6.39 3.44
C THR A 49 -0.33 -6.09 2.09
N MET A 50 0.27 -5.20 1.29
CA MET A 50 -0.24 -4.78 -0.02
C MET A 50 0.12 -5.73 -1.16
N ASP A 51 1.16 -6.55 -1.00
CA ASP A 51 1.55 -7.58 -1.98
C ASP A 51 0.83 -8.89 -1.60
N TRP A 52 -0.41 -9.05 -2.09
CA TRP A 52 -1.26 -10.20 -1.77
C TRP A 52 -0.98 -11.43 -2.65
N MET A 53 -0.32 -11.22 -3.79
CA MET A 53 0.11 -12.32 -4.65
C MET A 53 1.42 -12.89 -4.14
N ALA A 54 1.51 -14.22 -4.03
CA ALA A 54 2.76 -14.91 -3.69
C ALA A 54 3.92 -14.53 -4.64
N GLN A 55 3.61 -14.22 -5.90
CA GLN A 55 4.56 -13.80 -6.92
C GLN A 55 5.08 -12.36 -6.72
N GLU A 56 4.28 -11.49 -6.10
CA GLU A 56 4.70 -10.13 -5.70
C GLU A 56 5.64 -10.22 -4.50
N GLN A 57 5.31 -11.06 -3.51
CA GLN A 57 6.16 -11.32 -2.33
C GLN A 57 7.50 -11.98 -2.70
N GLU A 58 7.50 -12.97 -3.60
CA GLU A 58 8.71 -13.69 -4.02
C GLU A 58 9.67 -12.82 -4.85
N ARG A 59 9.14 -11.84 -5.58
CA ARG A 59 9.92 -10.96 -6.47
C ARG A 59 10.17 -9.56 -5.90
N GLY A 60 9.51 -9.20 -4.81
CA GLY A 60 9.59 -7.85 -4.21
C GLY A 60 9.08 -6.75 -5.13
N ILE A 61 8.16 -7.05 -6.05
CA ILE A 61 7.57 -6.07 -6.98
C ILE A 61 6.04 -6.08 -6.86
N THR A 62 5.43 -4.90 -6.96
CA THR A 62 3.98 -4.78 -7.08
C THR A 62 3.56 -4.95 -8.54
N ILE A 63 2.72 -5.94 -8.81
CA ILE A 63 2.22 -6.32 -10.14
C ILE A 63 0.78 -5.82 -10.32
N THR A 64 -0.05 -5.89 -9.28
CA THR A 64 -1.47 -5.53 -9.35
C THR A 64 -1.75 -4.25 -8.56
N SER A 65 -1.96 -3.14 -9.28
CA SER A 65 -2.20 -1.81 -8.66
C SER A 65 -3.70 -1.43 -8.56
N ALA A 66 -4.60 -2.22 -9.13
CA ALA A 66 -6.05 -1.94 -9.14
C ALA A 66 -6.88 -3.21 -9.36
N ALA A 67 -7.87 -3.41 -8.50
CA ALA A 67 -9.11 -4.11 -8.79
C ALA A 67 -10.26 -3.24 -8.26
#